data_AF-A0A1E3YNT7-F1
#
_entry.id   AF-A0A1E3YNT7-F1
#
_cell.length_a   1.000
_cell.length_b   1.000
_cell.length_c   1.000
_cell.angle_alpha   90.00
_cell.angle_beta   90.00
_cell.angle_gamma   90.00
#
_symmetry.space_group_name_H-M   'P 1'
#
loop_
_entity.id
_entity.type
_entity.pdbx_description
1 polymer ?
#
loop_
_entity_poly.entity_id
_entity_poly.type
_entity_poly.pdbx_seq_one_letter_code
_entity_poly.pdbx_strand_id
1 'polypeptide(L)'
;MRRTLAQLLALATAVVIVVACATFAWSLNSAPALQQESTALDPAKIERGMKVFAAERCSTCHAIGNVGNRRYPLDGVGSRLSREAIETWIVAPQKMNPRVRKRAYELTPEDLDGLVTYLLSLREPKA
;
A
#
# COMPACT_ATOMS: atom_id res chain seq x y z
N MET A 1 -6.53 -66.25 -7.96
CA MET A 1 -7.62 -65.26 -7.76
C MET A 1 -7.50 -64.45 -6.46
N ARG A 2 -7.21 -65.05 -5.29
CA ARG A 2 -7.10 -64.27 -4.02
C ARG A 2 -5.90 -63.31 -3.96
N ARG A 3 -4.75 -63.71 -4.52
CA ARG A 3 -3.54 -62.86 -4.61
C ARG A 3 -3.72 -61.66 -5.54
N THR A 4 -4.36 -61.85 -6.70
CA THR A 4 -4.62 -60.78 -7.67
C THR A 4 -5.64 -59.77 -7.15
N LEU A 5 -6.68 -60.23 -6.44
CA LEU A 5 -7.64 -59.35 -5.78
C LEU A 5 -6.99 -58.53 -4.65
N ALA A 6 -6.12 -59.14 -3.84
CA ALA A 6 -5.38 -58.44 -2.79
C ALA A 6 -4.41 -57.38 -3.36
N GLN A 7 -3.74 -57.68 -4.48
CA GLN A 7 -2.85 -56.73 -5.16
C GLN A 7 -3.63 -55.55 -5.75
N LEU A 8 -4.78 -55.80 -6.38
CA LEU A 8 -5.63 -54.73 -6.93
C LEU A 8 -6.20 -53.83 -5.83
N LEU A 9 -6.62 -54.40 -4.69
CA LEU A 9 -7.09 -53.64 -3.54
C LEU A 9 -5.98 -52.77 -2.93
N ALA A 10 -4.76 -53.29 -2.80
CA ALA A 10 -3.61 -52.54 -2.28
C ALA A 10 -3.16 -51.40 -3.21
N LEU A 11 -3.22 -51.61 -4.53
CA LEU A 11 -2.92 -50.56 -5.51
C LEU A 11 -4.00 -49.48 -5.51
N ALA A 12 -5.29 -49.88 -5.42
CA ALA A 12 -6.39 -48.93 -5.36
C ALA A 12 -6.34 -48.05 -4.10
N THR A 13 -6.02 -48.61 -2.93
CA THR A 13 -5.87 -47.80 -1.70
C THR A 13 -4.65 -46.88 -1.77
N ALA A 14 -3.53 -47.34 -2.32
CA ALA A 14 -2.35 -46.48 -2.52
C ALA A 14 -2.66 -45.29 -3.44
N VAL A 15 -3.38 -45.51 -4.54
CA VAL A 15 -3.79 -44.44 -5.46
C VAL A 15 -4.73 -43.45 -4.77
N VAL A 16 -5.73 -43.92 -4.01
CA VAL A 16 -6.65 -43.05 -3.27
C VAL A 16 -5.91 -42.19 -2.25
N ILE A 17 -4.93 -42.76 -1.52
CA ILE A 17 -4.13 -42.00 -0.54
C ILE A 17 -3.28 -40.94 -1.25
N VAL A 18 -2.60 -41.27 -2.35
CA VAL A 18 -1.78 -40.31 -3.10
C VAL A 18 -2.63 -39.17 -3.67
N VAL A 19 -3.81 -39.48 -4.22
CA VAL A 19 -4.73 -38.47 -4.74
C VAL A 19 -5.26 -37.59 -3.60
N ALA A 20 -5.64 -38.15 -2.46
CA ALA A 20 -6.11 -37.39 -1.30
C ALA A 20 -5.01 -36.49 -0.70
N CYS A 21 -3.77 -36.97 -0.63
CA CYS A 21 -2.63 -36.17 -0.20
C CYS A 21 -2.34 -35.03 -1.18
N ALA A 22 -2.42 -35.29 -2.49
CA ALA A 22 -2.19 -34.27 -3.51
C ALA A 22 -3.27 -33.17 -3.49
N THR A 23 -4.55 -33.53 -3.36
CA THR A 23 -5.64 -32.54 -3.28
C THR A 23 -5.59 -31.74 -1.98
N PHE A 24 -5.24 -32.37 -0.85
CA PHE A 24 -5.08 -31.67 0.42
C PHE A 24 -3.88 -30.72 0.41
N ALA A 25 -2.74 -31.15 -0.15
CA ALA A 25 -1.57 -30.29 -0.34
C ALA A 25 -1.90 -29.09 -1.25
N TRP A 26 -2.67 -29.28 -2.32
CA TRP A 26 -3.04 -28.18 -3.21
C TRP A 26 -4.03 -27.21 -2.56
N SER A 27 -4.95 -27.72 -1.73
CA SER A 27 -5.87 -26.91 -0.92
C SER A 27 -5.14 -26.06 0.11
N LEU A 28 -4.12 -26.61 0.77
CA LEU A 28 -3.28 -25.87 1.74
C LEU A 28 -2.27 -24.94 1.05
N ASN A 29 -1.80 -25.25 -0.15
CA ASN A 29 -0.86 -24.42 -0.90
C ASN A 29 -1.56 -23.32 -1.72
N SER A 30 -2.89 -23.34 -1.79
CA SER A 30 -3.70 -22.21 -2.24
C SER A 30 -3.80 -21.17 -1.14
N ALA A 31 -2.65 -20.72 -0.60
CA ALA A 31 -2.63 -19.43 0.03
C ALA A 31 -3.10 -18.44 -1.05
N PRO A 32 -4.12 -17.59 -0.79
CA PRO A 32 -4.35 -16.48 -1.71
C PRO A 32 -2.99 -15.84 -1.88
N ALA A 33 -2.51 -15.76 -3.13
CA ALA A 33 -1.37 -14.91 -3.43
C ALA A 33 -1.69 -13.62 -2.70
N LEU A 34 -0.90 -13.28 -1.69
CA LEU A 34 -1.03 -12.00 -1.03
C LEU A 34 -0.92 -11.04 -2.20
N GLN A 35 -2.07 -10.56 -2.66
CA GLN A 35 -2.14 -9.42 -3.52
C GLN A 35 -1.39 -8.42 -2.67
N GLN A 36 -0.12 -8.21 -3.01
CA GLN A 36 0.66 -7.14 -2.47
C GLN A 36 -0.18 -5.93 -2.86
N GLU A 37 -1.05 -5.51 -1.93
CA GLU A 37 -1.48 -4.14 -1.83
C GLU A 37 -0.19 -3.37 -1.93
N SER A 38 0.01 -2.84 -3.13
CA SER A 38 1.14 -2.02 -3.47
C SER A 38 1.00 -0.77 -2.61
N THR A 39 1.50 -0.89 -1.39
CA THR A 39 2.13 0.17 -0.60
C THR A 39 3.38 0.69 -1.31
N ALA A 40 3.77 0.09 -2.46
CA ALA A 40 4.73 0.67 -3.37
C ALA A 40 4.17 1.95 -3.99
N LEU A 41 5.11 2.87 -4.27
CA LEU A 41 4.90 4.17 -4.88
C LEU A 41 4.33 4.01 -6.31
N ASP A 42 3.04 3.67 -6.41
CA ASP A 42 2.32 3.48 -7.67
C ASP A 42 2.29 4.80 -8.47
N PRO A 43 2.84 4.83 -9.70
CA PRO A 43 2.86 6.03 -10.54
C PRO A 43 1.48 6.66 -10.76
N ALA A 44 0.42 5.86 -10.91
CA ALA A 44 -0.93 6.39 -11.14
C ALA A 44 -1.47 7.12 -9.90
N LYS A 45 -1.19 6.59 -8.71
CA LYS A 45 -1.54 7.24 -7.43
C LYS A 45 -0.73 8.51 -7.22
N ILE A 46 0.57 8.50 -7.57
CA ILE A 46 1.42 9.69 -7.52
C ILE A 46 0.85 10.79 -8.42
N GLU A 47 0.51 10.46 -9.67
CA GLU A 47 -0.06 11.44 -10.61
C GLU A 47 -1.36 12.03 -10.08
N ARG A 48 -2.24 11.19 -9.51
CA ARG A 48 -3.45 11.65 -8.83
C ARG A 48 -3.12 12.59 -7.68
N GLY A 49 -2.18 12.22 -6.81
CA GLY A 49 -1.74 13.05 -5.70
C GLY A 49 -1.16 14.40 -6.13
N MET A 50 -0.43 14.46 -7.24
CA MET A 50 0.04 15.72 -7.83
C MET A 50 -1.11 16.61 -8.27
N LYS A 51 -2.16 16.04 -8.89
CA LYS A 51 -3.37 16.79 -9.29
C LYS A 51 -4.11 17.34 -8.06
N VAL A 52 -4.26 16.53 -7.02
CA VAL A 52 -4.88 16.96 -5.75
C VAL A 52 -4.05 18.07 -5.09
N PHE A 53 -2.72 17.92 -5.02
CA PHE A 53 -1.82 18.93 -4.47
C PHE A 53 -1.97 20.30 -5.15
N ALA A 54 -2.12 20.29 -6.48
CA ALA A 54 -2.35 21.49 -7.28
C ALA A 54 -3.77 22.07 -7.06
N ALA A 55 -4.81 21.23 -7.12
CA ALA A 55 -6.20 21.63 -6.95
C ALA A 55 -6.46 22.25 -5.56
N GLU A 56 -5.90 21.66 -4.52
CA GLU A 56 -5.99 22.11 -3.13
C GLU A 56 -5.03 23.25 -2.78
N ARG A 57 -4.29 23.75 -3.77
CA ARG A 57 -3.36 24.89 -3.69
C ARG A 57 -2.33 24.75 -2.58
N CYS A 58 -1.85 23.53 -2.33
CA CYS A 58 -0.88 23.24 -1.27
C CYS A 58 0.42 24.07 -1.42
N SER A 59 0.80 24.40 -2.66
CA SER A 59 1.96 25.25 -2.99
C SER A 59 1.87 26.69 -2.49
N THR A 60 0.68 27.18 -2.12
CA THR A 60 0.51 28.50 -1.49
C THR A 60 1.24 28.56 -0.14
N CYS A 61 1.26 27.44 0.57
CA CYS A 61 1.88 27.33 1.89
C CYS A 61 3.17 26.52 1.88
N HIS A 62 3.31 25.55 0.97
CA HIS A 62 4.46 24.66 0.94
C HIS A 62 5.30 24.83 -0.33
N ALA A 63 6.56 24.41 -0.27
CA ALA A 63 7.41 24.28 -1.45
C ALA A 63 7.84 22.83 -1.69
N ILE A 64 8.01 22.47 -2.96
CA ILE A 64 8.65 21.23 -3.42
C ILE A 64 9.56 21.62 -4.58
N GLY A 65 10.82 21.16 -4.57
CA GLY A 65 11.78 21.46 -5.64
C GLY A 65 11.99 22.97 -5.86
N ASN A 66 12.01 23.76 -4.79
CA ASN A 66 12.06 25.24 -4.80
C ASN A 66 10.84 25.97 -5.41
N VAL A 67 9.76 25.26 -5.79
CA VAL A 67 8.53 25.87 -6.31
C VAL A 67 7.49 25.97 -5.19
N GLY A 68 6.89 27.16 -5.02
CA GLY A 68 5.90 27.45 -3.99
C GLY A 68 6.49 28.25 -2.81
N ASN A 69 5.90 28.12 -1.62
CA ASN A 69 6.34 28.86 -0.45
C ASN A 69 7.49 28.15 0.28
N ARG A 70 8.71 28.63 0.02
CA ARG A 70 9.99 28.08 0.53
C ARG A 70 10.11 28.13 2.06
N ARG A 71 9.23 28.82 2.77
CA ARG A 71 9.23 28.85 4.24
C ARG A 71 8.84 27.51 4.85
N TYR A 72 8.07 26.68 4.13
CA TYR A 72 7.59 25.38 4.62
C TYR A 72 7.81 24.28 3.57
N PRO A 73 9.05 23.86 3.31
CA PRO A 73 9.34 22.84 2.29
C PRO A 73 8.80 21.46 2.69
N LEU A 74 8.42 20.68 1.69
CA LEU A 74 7.99 19.28 1.80
C LEU A 74 8.97 18.31 1.13
N ASP A 75 10.08 18.80 0.57
CA ASP A 75 11.16 17.95 0.10
C ASP A 75 11.64 17.01 1.23
N GLY A 76 11.77 15.72 0.93
CA GLY A 76 12.18 14.72 1.90
C GLY A 76 11.12 14.31 2.92
N VAL A 77 9.88 14.82 2.85
CA VAL A 77 8.83 14.48 3.83
C VAL A 77 8.53 12.98 3.87
N GLY A 78 8.62 12.29 2.73
CA GLY A 78 8.44 10.84 2.62
C GLY A 78 9.53 10.01 3.29
N SER A 79 10.69 10.61 3.60
CA SER A 79 11.74 10.00 4.41
C SER A 79 11.52 10.23 5.92
N ARG A 80 10.73 11.24 6.29
CA ARG A 80 10.61 11.73 7.67
C ARG A 80 9.33 11.32 8.38
N LEU A 81 8.25 11.11 7.63
CA LEU A 81 6.93 10.82 8.17
C LEU A 81 6.39 9.51 7.61
N SER A 82 5.64 8.78 8.43
CA SER A 82 4.88 7.61 7.97
C SER A 82 3.66 8.02 7.14
N ARG A 83 3.06 7.05 6.46
CA ARG A 83 1.81 7.23 5.71
C ARG A 83 0.71 7.81 6.61
N GLU A 84 0.52 7.22 7.77
CA GLU A 84 -0.52 7.57 8.74
C GLU A 84 -0.29 8.98 9.31
N ALA A 85 0.98 9.35 9.54
CA ALA A 85 1.33 10.69 9.99
C ALA A 85 1.02 11.74 8.90
N ILE A 86 1.37 11.48 7.64
CA ILE A 86 1.05 12.36 6.52
C ILE A 86 -0.47 12.50 6.35
N GLU A 87 -1.20 11.39 6.41
CA GLU A 87 -2.66 11.38 6.35
C GLU A 87 -3.25 12.26 7.47
N THR A 88 -2.80 12.07 8.71
CA THR A 88 -3.26 12.87 9.85
C THR A 88 -2.94 14.35 9.69
N TRP A 89 -1.77 14.71 9.15
CA TRP A 89 -1.44 16.10 8.81
C TRP A 89 -2.39 16.69 7.76
N ILE A 90 -2.90 15.88 6.83
CA ILE A 90 -3.84 16.33 5.79
C ILE A 90 -5.22 16.57 6.40
N VAL A 91 -5.78 15.58 7.08
CA VAL A 91 -7.20 15.58 7.50
C VAL A 91 -7.43 16.13 8.92
N ALA A 92 -6.42 16.09 9.78
CA ALA A 92 -6.54 16.51 11.18
C ALA A 92 -5.25 17.16 11.73
N PRO A 93 -4.70 18.21 11.09
CA PRO A 93 -3.41 18.81 11.49
C PRO A 93 -3.38 19.34 12.93
N GLN A 94 -4.52 19.75 13.49
CA GLN A 94 -4.61 20.22 14.88
C GLN A 94 -4.38 19.10 15.90
N LYS A 95 -4.62 17.83 15.52
CA LYS A 95 -4.25 16.68 16.37
C LYS A 95 -2.74 16.50 16.43
N MET A 96 -2.04 16.84 15.34
CA MET A 96 -0.57 16.80 15.30
C MET A 96 0.04 17.99 16.05
N ASN A 97 -0.52 19.19 15.88
CA ASN A 97 -0.10 20.39 16.58
C ASN A 97 -1.27 21.39 16.68
N PRO A 98 -1.83 21.62 17.89
CA PRO A 98 -2.96 22.53 18.10
C PRO A 98 -2.71 24.01 17.75
N ARG A 99 -1.45 24.40 17.50
CA ARG A 99 -1.07 25.78 17.16
C ARG A 99 -0.81 25.97 15.67
N VAL A 100 -0.88 24.91 14.86
CA VAL A 100 -0.65 25.02 13.41
C VAL A 100 -1.79 25.79 12.76
N ARG A 101 -1.52 26.59 11.74
CA ARG A 101 -2.57 27.30 10.98
C ARG A 101 -3.08 26.52 9.76
N LYS A 102 -2.56 25.30 9.55
CA LYS A 102 -2.95 24.44 8.43
C LYS A 102 -4.41 24.01 8.63
N ARG A 103 -5.23 24.18 7.59
CA ARG A 103 -6.60 23.68 7.57
C ARG A 103 -6.65 22.16 7.42
N ALA A 104 -7.70 21.55 7.96
CA ALA A 104 -8.09 20.19 7.61
C ALA A 104 -8.66 20.16 6.19
N TYR A 105 -8.38 19.09 5.46
CA TYR A 105 -8.92 18.86 4.12
C TYR A 105 -9.88 17.68 4.16
N GLU A 106 -11.02 17.86 3.49
CA GLU A 106 -11.99 16.79 3.24
C GLU A 106 -11.75 16.32 1.80
N LEU A 107 -11.24 15.11 1.65
CA LEU A 107 -10.89 14.51 0.37
C LEU A 107 -11.62 13.18 0.22
N THR A 108 -11.84 12.75 -1.02
CA THR A 108 -12.27 11.38 -1.28
C THR A 108 -11.17 10.41 -0.81
N PRO A 109 -11.52 9.16 -0.44
CA PRO A 109 -10.51 8.16 -0.06
C PRO A 109 -9.41 7.99 -1.12
N GLU A 110 -9.78 8.04 -2.41
CA GLU A 110 -8.86 7.89 -3.53
C GLU A 110 -7.93 9.10 -3.69
N ASP A 111 -8.45 10.31 -3.49
CA ASP A 111 -7.64 11.54 -3.53
C ASP A 111 -6.68 11.64 -2.34
N LEU A 112 -7.15 11.24 -1.14
CA LEU A 112 -6.31 11.19 0.05
C LEU A 112 -5.18 10.18 -0.12
N ASP A 113 -5.47 8.95 -0.56
CA ASP A 113 -4.45 7.93 -0.80
C ASP A 113 -3.46 8.37 -1.88
N GLY A 114 -3.95 8.96 -2.98
CA GLY A 114 -3.11 9.54 -4.01
C GLY A 114 -2.17 10.62 -3.47
N LEU A 115 -2.71 11.60 -2.72
CA LEU A 115 -1.93 12.70 -2.15
C LEU A 115 -0.90 12.20 -1.15
N VAL A 116 -1.27 11.28 -0.26
CA VAL A 116 -0.33 10.68 0.70
C VAL A 116 0.77 9.91 -0.04
N THR A 117 0.42 9.16 -1.09
CA THR A 117 1.38 8.40 -1.90
C THR A 117 2.35 9.32 -2.64
N TYR A 118 1.87 10.45 -3.17
CA TYR A 118 2.73 11.49 -3.74
C TYR A 118 3.70 12.06 -2.69
N LEU A 119 3.23 12.44 -1.50
CA LEU A 119 4.12 12.99 -0.47
C LEU A 119 5.14 11.95 0.04
N LEU A 120 4.77 10.67 0.09
CA LEU A 120 5.68 9.57 0.43
C LEU A 120 6.77 9.32 -0.64
N SER A 121 6.53 9.74 -1.88
CA SER A 121 7.53 9.63 -2.96
C SER A 121 8.61 10.71 -2.86
N LEU A 122 8.35 11.80 -2.15
CA LEU A 122 9.29 12.91 -1.90
C LEU A 122 10.33 12.50 -0.84
N ARG A 123 11.27 11.66 -1.23
CA ARG A 123 12.35 11.17 -0.37
C ARG A 123 13.63 11.96 -0.60
N GLU A 124 14.43 12.13 0.45
CA GLU A 124 15.79 12.63 0.30
C GLU A 124 16.60 11.65 -0.57
N PRO A 125 17.55 12.15 -1.39
CA PRO A 125 18.52 11.28 -2.04
C PRO A 125 19.22 10.44 -0.96
N LYS A 126 19.31 9.13 -1.17
CA LYS A 126 20.11 8.27 -0.29
C LYS A 126 21.56 8.77 -0.38
N ALA A 127 22.07 9.31 0.73
CA ALA A 127 23.47 9.71 0.89
C ALA A 127 24.41 8.50 0.75
#